data_AF-A7SER3-F1
#
_entry.id   AF-A7SER3-F1
#
_cell.length_a   1.000
_cell.length_b   1.000
_cell.length_c   1.000
_cell.angle_alpha   90.00
_cell.angle_beta   90.00
_cell.angle_gamma   90.00
#
_symmetry.space_group_name_H-M   'P 1'
#
loop_
_entity.id
_entity.type
_entity.pdbx_description
1 polymer ?
#
loop_
_entity_poly.entity_id
_entity_poly.type
_entity_poly.pdbx_seq_one_letter_code
_entity_poly.pdbx_strand_id
1 'polypeptide(L)'
;MDYDSEQNSVIGLGNSTSSINSLKDVRRYEKRTLACPSGCGIHLHLNEIPSHDCIRDLKQKVQGMEENLAELESRVAEMLAIEAYYKDKLTTQEGKMEEMTIEIKDLVLERSRRDEIFSSKETFYKEQNAALKEQVAKLEKRMHGLPRRPSNERVNEDEYEAVQRVERDWAIRYDKLLAEKIALETLFHRKEREFAQEIAVMKEEVKALRDSLRLERDVMALEYDQANFDKLQELIDQLEDVVKRKKEAVYGMEHDYNQTDEDYISEDLEDMKILNNNNVIKHGFNTSTMGSSELEITNSA
;
A
#
# COMPACT_ATOMS: atom_id res chain seq x y z
N MET A 1 46.75 -5.12 -7.54
CA MET A 1 47.21 -5.66 -8.83
C MET A 1 45.96 -5.84 -9.67
N ASP A 2 45.68 -5.11 -10.74
CA ASP A 2 46.42 -4.07 -11.44
C ASP A 2 45.41 -3.04 -11.96
N TYR A 3 45.87 -1.80 -12.03
CA TYR A 3 45.23 -0.69 -12.73
C TYR A 3 45.19 -0.97 -14.22
N ASP A 4 44.17 -0.48 -14.93
CA ASP A 4 44.41 0.19 -16.20
C ASP A 4 43.32 1.22 -16.49
N SER A 5 43.79 2.47 -16.60
CA SER A 5 43.04 3.65 -16.99
C SER A 5 43.37 3.93 -18.46
N GLU A 6 42.39 3.86 -19.35
CA GLU A 6 42.54 4.37 -20.71
C GLU A 6 42.06 5.82 -20.78
N GLN A 7 43.02 6.73 -20.86
CA GLN A 7 42.86 8.07 -21.42
C GLN A 7 43.02 7.99 -22.94
N ASN A 8 42.12 8.61 -23.71
CA ASN A 8 42.49 9.37 -24.91
C ASN A 8 41.28 10.11 -25.52
N SER A 9 41.33 11.44 -25.51
CA SER A 9 40.93 12.27 -26.66
C SER A 9 41.25 13.73 -26.36
N VAL A 10 42.43 14.13 -26.82
CA VAL A 10 43.00 15.46 -26.86
C VAL A 10 42.16 16.37 -27.76
N ILE A 11 41.58 17.45 -27.22
CA ILE A 11 41.25 18.65 -28.00
C ILE A 11 42.39 19.62 -27.78
N GLY A 12 43.13 19.89 -28.86
CA GLY A 12 44.24 20.82 -28.88
C GLY A 12 43.76 22.25 -28.67
N LEU A 13 44.29 22.89 -27.63
CA LEU A 13 44.42 24.34 -27.56
C LEU A 13 45.86 24.63 -27.16
N GLY A 14 46.60 25.21 -28.11
CA GLY A 14 47.99 25.57 -27.92
C GLY A 14 48.11 26.62 -26.82
N ASN A 15 48.79 26.25 -25.74
CA ASN A 15 49.27 27.21 -24.76
C ASN A 15 50.80 27.18 -24.80
N SER A 16 51.36 28.18 -25.47
CA SER A 16 52.75 28.56 -25.40
C SER A 16 53.12 28.80 -23.93
N THR A 17 53.75 27.82 -23.29
CA THR A 17 54.35 27.97 -21.97
C THR A 17 55.58 28.86 -22.10
N SER A 18 55.38 30.17 -21.97
CA SER A 18 56.48 31.09 -21.69
C SER A 18 56.93 30.86 -20.25
N SER A 19 58.00 30.08 -20.12
CA SER A 19 58.76 29.89 -18.89
C SER A 19 59.15 31.25 -18.30
N ILE A 20 58.69 31.55 -17.09
CA ILE A 20 59.04 32.77 -16.35
C ILE A 20 60.47 32.61 -15.83
N ASN A 21 61.44 33.07 -16.61
CA ASN A 21 62.87 32.99 -16.29
C ASN A 21 63.47 34.37 -15.97
N SER A 22 62.89 35.16 -15.05
CA SER A 22 63.62 36.22 -14.31
C SER A 22 62.75 36.94 -13.26
N LEU A 23 63.31 37.24 -12.08
CA LEU A 23 62.76 38.23 -11.11
C LEU A 23 62.63 39.66 -11.70
N LYS A 24 63.16 39.91 -12.91
CA LYS A 24 62.89 41.15 -13.67
C LYS A 24 61.54 41.16 -14.37
N ASP A 25 60.92 40.00 -14.61
CA ASP A 25 59.58 39.91 -15.19
C ASP A 25 58.49 40.18 -14.14
N VAL A 26 58.73 39.78 -12.89
CA VAL A 26 57.84 40.06 -11.76
C VAL A 26 57.58 41.56 -11.58
N ARG A 27 58.62 42.42 -11.75
CA ARG A 27 58.49 43.89 -11.70
C ARG A 27 57.79 44.52 -12.91
N ARG A 28 57.62 43.79 -14.03
CA ARG A 28 56.84 44.26 -15.19
C ARG A 28 55.36 43.91 -15.10
N TYR A 29 54.97 42.91 -14.30
CA TYR A 29 53.57 42.56 -14.08
C TYR A 29 52.84 43.53 -13.15
N GLU A 30 53.56 44.21 -12.26
CA GLU A 30 52.98 45.17 -11.30
C GLU A 30 52.28 46.36 -11.99
N LYS A 31 52.69 46.70 -13.23
CA LYS A 31 52.09 47.78 -14.05
C LYS A 31 51.28 47.29 -15.25
N ARG A 32 51.17 45.98 -15.48
CA ARG A 32 50.40 45.43 -16.61
C ARG A 32 49.03 45.02 -16.13
N THR A 33 48.02 45.65 -16.69
CA THR A 33 46.65 45.24 -16.53
C THR A 33 46.37 44.01 -17.41
N LEU A 34 45.78 42.97 -16.83
CA LEU A 34 45.36 41.76 -17.53
C LEU A 34 43.90 41.88 -17.93
N ALA A 35 43.55 41.41 -19.12
CA ALA A 35 42.15 41.30 -19.50
C ALA A 35 41.42 40.35 -18.53
N CYS A 36 40.19 40.71 -18.17
CA CYS A 36 39.34 39.89 -17.32
C CYS A 36 39.24 38.46 -17.87
N PRO A 37 39.55 37.42 -17.07
CA PRO A 37 39.48 36.03 -17.51
C PRO A 37 38.09 35.59 -17.97
N SER A 38 37.04 36.20 -17.41
CA SER A 38 35.65 35.94 -17.76
C SER A 38 35.20 36.67 -19.04
N GLY A 39 36.08 37.45 -19.68
CA GLY A 39 35.83 38.03 -21.01
C GLY A 39 35.03 39.33 -21.04
N CYS A 40 34.88 40.06 -19.92
CA CYS A 40 34.15 41.33 -19.89
C CYS A 40 34.88 42.51 -20.57
N GLY A 41 36.09 42.28 -21.10
CA GLY A 41 36.88 43.28 -21.83
C GLY A 41 37.63 44.29 -20.95
N ILE A 42 37.44 44.26 -19.62
CA ILE A 42 38.13 45.18 -18.69
C ILE A 42 39.55 44.68 -18.42
N HIS A 43 40.51 45.60 -18.44
CA HIS A 43 41.90 45.35 -18.08
C HIS A 43 42.14 45.70 -16.60
N LEU A 44 42.46 44.71 -15.78
CA LEU A 44 42.57 44.81 -14.32
C LEU A 44 44.01 44.63 -13.85
N HIS A 45 44.42 45.32 -12.79
CA HIS A 45 45.68 44.99 -12.14
C HIS A 45 45.61 43.61 -11.45
N LEU A 46 46.75 42.94 -11.31
CA LEU A 46 46.82 41.57 -10.78
C LEU A 46 46.13 41.41 -9.41
N ASN A 47 46.21 42.44 -8.58
CA ASN A 47 45.61 42.53 -7.25
C ASN A 47 44.08 42.79 -7.27
N GLU A 48 43.53 43.31 -8.36
CA GLU A 48 42.10 43.64 -8.51
C GLU A 48 41.28 42.49 -9.09
N ILE A 49 41.92 41.53 -9.76
CA ILE A 49 41.28 40.36 -10.38
C ILE A 49 40.44 39.54 -9.38
N PRO A 50 40.92 39.22 -8.15
CA PRO A 50 40.15 38.40 -7.22
C PRO A 50 38.88 39.07 -6.71
N SER A 51 38.84 40.40 -6.71
CA SER A 51 37.71 41.24 -6.27
C SER A 51 36.80 41.68 -7.41
N HIS A 52 37.17 41.39 -8.66
CA HIS A 52 36.38 41.81 -9.82
C HIS A 52 35.05 41.04 -9.91
N ASP A 53 33.97 41.76 -10.24
CA ASP A 53 32.61 41.25 -10.24
C ASP A 53 32.46 39.96 -11.07
N CYS A 54 33.06 39.88 -12.27
CA CYS A 54 32.95 38.67 -13.08
C CYS A 54 33.62 37.43 -12.46
N ILE A 55 34.63 37.62 -11.60
CA ILE A 55 35.27 36.52 -10.86
C ILE A 55 34.45 36.19 -9.61
N ARG A 56 33.88 37.19 -8.94
CA ARG A 56 32.97 36.99 -7.81
C ARG A 56 31.71 36.23 -8.22
N ASP A 57 31.09 36.63 -9.33
CA ASP A 57 29.90 35.97 -9.89
C ASP A 57 30.22 34.53 -10.29
N LEU A 58 31.39 34.28 -10.86
CA LEU A 58 31.81 32.92 -11.21
C LEU A 58 32.01 32.05 -9.96
N LYS A 59 32.65 32.59 -8.91
CA LYS A 59 32.80 31.89 -7.62
C LYS A 59 31.44 31.59 -6.99
N GLN A 60 30.52 32.54 -7.03
CA GLN A 60 29.17 32.34 -6.50
C GLN A 60 28.39 31.29 -7.29
N LYS A 61 28.52 31.26 -8.62
CA LYS A 61 27.94 30.20 -9.46
C LYS A 61 28.55 28.84 -9.17
N VAL A 62 29.87 28.75 -9.03
CA VAL A 62 30.56 27.50 -8.68
C VAL A 62 30.11 27.01 -7.32
N GLN A 63 30.08 27.88 -6.30
CA GLN A 63 29.59 27.54 -4.97
C GLN A 63 28.14 27.04 -5.01
N GLY A 64 27.25 27.73 -5.74
CA GLY A 64 25.87 27.27 -5.90
C GLY A 64 25.76 25.94 -6.63
N MET A 65 26.63 25.66 -7.60
CA MET A 65 26.69 24.35 -8.26
C MET A 65 27.21 23.25 -7.31
N GLU A 66 28.18 23.55 -6.46
CA GLU A 66 28.70 22.62 -5.45
C GLU A 66 27.65 22.28 -4.39
N GLU A 67 26.91 23.29 -3.90
CA GLU A 67 25.80 23.11 -2.96
C GLU A 67 24.67 22.26 -3.57
N ASN A 68 24.26 22.56 -4.82
CA ASN A 68 23.27 21.77 -5.55
C ASN A 68 23.74 20.32 -5.79
N LEU A 69 25.03 20.12 -6.07
CA LEU A 69 25.59 18.80 -6.29
C LEU A 69 25.57 17.98 -4.98
N ALA A 70 25.92 18.60 -3.85
CA ALA A 70 25.84 17.96 -2.54
C ALA A 70 24.39 17.58 -2.17
N GLU A 71 23.41 18.42 -2.48
CA GLU A 71 21.99 18.10 -2.27
C GLU A 71 21.55 16.91 -3.14
N LEU A 72 21.95 16.89 -4.41
CA LEU A 72 21.66 15.77 -5.31
C LEU A 72 22.30 14.46 -4.83
N GLU A 73 23.55 14.50 -4.37
CA GLU A 73 24.23 13.33 -3.79
C GLU A 73 23.48 12.81 -2.55
N SER A 74 23.02 13.70 -1.67
CA SER A 74 22.22 13.33 -0.51
C SER A 74 20.90 12.65 -0.92
N ARG A 75 20.19 13.22 -1.88
CA ARG A 75 18.92 12.64 -2.39
C ARG A 75 19.13 11.29 -3.05
N VAL A 76 20.23 11.12 -3.79
CA VAL A 76 20.57 9.81 -4.37
C VAL A 76 20.86 8.79 -3.28
N ALA A 77 21.59 9.16 -2.23
CA ALA A 77 21.85 8.28 -1.09
C ALA A 77 20.55 7.85 -0.37
N GLU A 78 19.62 8.80 -0.16
CA GLU A 78 18.30 8.52 0.39
C GLU A 78 17.49 7.56 -0.50
N MET A 79 17.46 7.78 -1.82
CA MET A 79 16.77 6.88 -2.74
C MET A 79 17.35 5.47 -2.70
N LEU A 80 18.69 5.33 -2.65
CA LEU A 80 19.33 4.02 -2.56
C LEU A 80 18.99 3.30 -1.24
N ALA A 81 18.88 4.04 -0.13
CA ALA A 81 18.44 3.49 1.14
C ALA A 81 16.97 3.03 1.09
N ILE A 82 16.11 3.83 0.47
CA ILE A 82 14.70 3.49 0.25
C ILE A 82 14.58 2.25 -0.65
N GLU A 83 15.34 2.17 -1.75
CA GLU A 83 15.36 1.02 -2.65
C GLU A 83 15.79 -0.25 -1.91
N ALA A 84 16.87 -0.17 -1.13
CA ALA A 84 17.34 -1.29 -0.32
C ALA A 84 16.28 -1.76 0.69
N TYR A 85 15.58 -0.82 1.35
CA TYR A 85 14.50 -1.15 2.28
C TYR A 85 13.33 -1.87 1.58
N TYR A 86 12.88 -1.37 0.42
CA TYR A 86 11.79 -2.02 -0.30
C TYR A 86 12.19 -3.36 -0.89
N LYS A 87 13.44 -3.52 -1.31
CA LYS A 87 13.99 -4.80 -1.78
C LYS A 87 13.98 -5.84 -0.65
N ASP A 88 14.46 -5.48 0.53
CA ASP A 88 14.42 -6.35 1.72
C ASP A 88 12.98 -6.74 2.10
N LYS A 89 12.08 -5.76 2.14
CA LYS A 89 10.65 -5.99 2.39
C LYS A 89 10.02 -6.93 1.36
N LEU A 90 10.39 -6.80 0.08
CA LEU A 90 9.90 -7.66 -0.99
C LEU A 90 10.40 -9.10 -0.81
N THR A 91 11.70 -9.30 -0.53
CA THR A 91 12.23 -10.65 -0.26
C THR A 91 11.59 -11.31 0.97
N THR A 92 11.29 -10.54 2.01
CA THR A 92 10.58 -11.04 3.19
C THR A 92 9.15 -11.49 2.85
N GLN A 93 8.45 -10.74 1.98
CA GLN A 93 7.10 -11.11 1.55
C GLN A 93 7.13 -12.34 0.63
N GLU A 94 8.11 -12.45 -0.26
CA GLU A 94 8.33 -13.66 -1.08
C GLU A 94 8.55 -14.90 -0.21
N GLY A 95 9.34 -14.80 0.86
CA GLY A 95 9.52 -15.88 1.83
C GLY A 95 8.21 -16.33 2.48
N LYS A 96 7.39 -15.37 2.94
CA LYS A 96 6.07 -15.67 3.52
C LYS A 96 5.11 -16.32 2.51
N MET A 97 5.15 -15.88 1.25
CA MET A 97 4.33 -16.50 0.19
C MET A 97 4.76 -17.94 -0.07
N GLU A 98 6.05 -18.24 -0.04
CA GLU A 98 6.54 -19.61 -0.20
C GLU A 98 6.12 -20.50 0.98
N GLU A 99 6.25 -20.01 2.22
CA GLU A 99 5.79 -20.72 3.42
C GLU A 99 4.29 -21.05 3.38
N MET A 100 3.44 -20.05 3.05
CA MET A 100 2.01 -20.28 2.89
C MET A 100 1.70 -21.26 1.75
N THR A 101 2.48 -21.21 0.66
CA THR A 101 2.30 -22.14 -0.46
C THR A 101 2.61 -23.58 -0.06
N ILE A 102 3.64 -23.79 0.77
CA ILE A 102 3.96 -25.10 1.34
C ILE A 102 2.82 -25.57 2.25
N GLU A 103 2.32 -24.73 3.15
CA GLU A 103 1.21 -25.06 4.05
C GLU A 103 -0.07 -25.44 3.28
N ILE A 104 -0.41 -24.70 2.23
CA ILE A 104 -1.57 -25.02 1.38
C ILE A 104 -1.40 -26.39 0.72
N LYS A 105 -0.20 -26.72 0.21
CA LYS A 105 0.07 -28.04 -0.38
C LYS A 105 -0.16 -29.16 0.63
N ASP A 106 0.34 -29.00 1.85
CA ASP A 106 0.18 -29.97 2.93
C ASP A 106 -1.30 -30.15 3.32
N LEU A 107 -2.05 -29.05 3.45
CA LEU A 107 -3.49 -29.09 3.74
C LEU A 107 -4.29 -29.78 2.63
N VAL A 108 -3.93 -29.56 1.37
CA VAL A 108 -4.56 -30.24 0.22
C VAL A 108 -4.25 -31.73 0.23
N LEU A 109 -3.01 -32.13 0.52
CA LEU A 109 -2.64 -33.54 0.66
C LEU A 109 -3.38 -34.21 1.81
N GLU A 110 -3.49 -33.57 2.97
CA GLU A 110 -4.23 -34.13 4.10
C GLU A 110 -5.73 -34.20 3.83
N ARG A 111 -6.29 -33.23 3.09
CA ARG A 111 -7.66 -33.33 2.58
C ARG A 111 -7.83 -34.55 1.67
N SER A 112 -6.96 -34.74 0.69
CA SER A 112 -7.01 -35.92 -0.21
C SER A 112 -6.94 -37.23 0.57
N ARG A 113 -6.04 -37.31 1.55
CA ARG A 113 -5.89 -38.48 2.43
C ARG A 113 -7.16 -38.75 3.23
N ARG A 114 -7.82 -37.71 3.77
CA ARG A 114 -9.10 -37.86 4.46
C ARG A 114 -10.19 -38.34 3.51
N ASP A 115 -10.28 -37.79 2.31
CA ASP A 115 -11.29 -38.18 1.32
C ASP A 115 -11.13 -39.65 0.91
N GLU A 116 -9.90 -40.14 0.74
CA GLU A 116 -9.61 -41.57 0.51
C GLU A 116 -10.07 -42.45 1.66
N ILE A 117 -9.79 -42.07 2.91
CA ILE A 117 -10.23 -42.81 4.11
C ILE A 117 -11.75 -42.83 4.19
N PHE A 118 -12.43 -41.71 3.92
CA PHE A 118 -13.88 -41.63 3.90
C PHE A 118 -14.48 -42.54 2.82
N SER A 119 -13.94 -42.48 1.60
CA SER A 119 -14.37 -43.34 0.50
C SER A 119 -14.19 -44.83 0.83
N SER A 120 -13.04 -45.22 1.38
CA SER A 120 -12.76 -46.61 1.80
C SER A 120 -13.70 -47.08 2.91
N LYS A 121 -14.01 -46.22 3.88
CA LYS A 121 -15.00 -46.55 4.93
C LYS A 121 -16.40 -46.70 4.35
N GLU A 122 -16.79 -45.82 3.44
CA GLU A 122 -18.10 -45.87 2.79
C GLU A 122 -18.28 -47.18 2.01
N THR A 123 -17.28 -47.61 1.24
CA THR A 123 -17.33 -48.89 0.51
C THR A 123 -17.41 -50.07 1.48
N PHE A 124 -16.59 -50.08 2.53
CA PHE A 124 -16.62 -51.13 3.57
C PHE A 124 -18.01 -51.25 4.22
N TYR A 125 -18.63 -50.14 4.62
CA TYR A 125 -19.96 -50.17 5.23
C TYR A 125 -21.07 -50.55 4.23
N LYS A 126 -20.95 -50.15 2.96
CA LYS A 126 -21.86 -50.59 1.89
C LYS A 126 -21.79 -52.10 1.69
N GLU A 127 -20.59 -52.68 1.66
CA GLU A 127 -20.38 -54.12 1.53
C GLU A 127 -20.91 -54.87 2.76
N GLN A 128 -20.61 -54.39 3.98
CA GLN A 128 -21.14 -54.99 5.20
C GLN A 128 -22.67 -54.97 5.24
N ASN A 129 -23.29 -53.85 4.85
CA ASN A 129 -24.75 -53.74 4.76
C ASN A 129 -25.33 -54.67 3.70
N ALA A 130 -24.68 -54.83 2.55
CA ALA A 130 -25.11 -55.77 1.52
C ALA A 130 -25.04 -57.22 2.01
N ALA A 131 -23.95 -57.61 2.68
CA ALA A 131 -23.77 -58.94 3.26
C ALA A 131 -24.83 -59.24 4.34
N LEU A 132 -25.11 -58.27 5.22
CA LEU A 132 -26.16 -58.39 6.24
C LEU A 132 -27.53 -58.55 5.60
N LYS A 133 -27.87 -57.73 4.60
CA LYS A 133 -29.13 -57.86 3.84
C LYS A 133 -29.25 -59.24 3.19
N GLU A 134 -28.17 -59.78 2.63
CA GLU A 134 -28.17 -61.12 2.04
C GLU A 134 -28.39 -62.21 3.10
N GLN A 135 -27.75 -62.10 4.27
CA GLN A 135 -27.97 -63.02 5.38
C GLN A 135 -29.41 -62.98 5.89
N VAL A 136 -29.99 -61.79 6.05
CA VAL A 136 -31.39 -61.61 6.43
C VAL A 136 -32.30 -62.26 5.39
N ALA A 137 -32.10 -61.99 4.09
CA ALA A 137 -32.89 -62.61 3.03
C ALA A 137 -32.78 -64.16 3.01
N LYS A 138 -31.60 -64.71 3.33
CA LYS A 138 -31.41 -66.17 3.48
C LYS A 138 -32.17 -66.73 4.68
N LEU A 139 -32.15 -66.02 5.82
CA LEU A 139 -32.89 -66.42 7.02
C LEU A 139 -34.40 -66.33 6.79
N GLU A 140 -34.88 -65.26 6.14
CA GLU A 140 -36.28 -65.11 5.75
C GLU A 140 -36.73 -66.25 4.84
N LYS A 141 -35.93 -66.61 3.82
CA LYS A 141 -36.23 -67.78 2.96
C LYS A 141 -36.31 -69.09 3.75
N ARG A 142 -35.41 -69.30 4.73
CA ARG A 142 -35.46 -70.49 5.61
C ARG A 142 -36.71 -70.49 6.48
N MET A 143 -37.11 -69.34 7.03
CA MET A 143 -38.34 -69.22 7.81
C MET A 143 -39.59 -69.49 6.98
N HIS A 144 -39.66 -68.98 5.75
CA HIS A 144 -40.81 -69.17 4.85
C HIS A 144 -40.83 -70.57 4.20
N GLY A 145 -39.69 -71.28 4.15
CA GLY A 145 -39.57 -72.65 3.62
C GLY A 145 -39.73 -73.77 4.66
N LEU A 146 -39.85 -73.44 5.96
CA LEU A 146 -40.16 -74.40 7.02
C LEU A 146 -41.68 -74.65 7.04
N PRO A 147 -42.17 -75.90 6.92
CA PRO A 147 -43.56 -76.21 7.19
C PRO A 147 -43.84 -75.81 8.65
N ARG A 148 -44.91 -75.03 8.89
CA ARG A 148 -45.38 -74.72 10.25
C ARG A 148 -45.46 -76.03 11.05
N ARG A 149 -44.54 -76.18 12.01
CA ARG A 149 -44.56 -77.28 12.97
C ARG A 149 -45.91 -77.22 13.73
N PRO A 150 -46.64 -78.35 13.88
CA PRO A 150 -47.89 -78.34 14.63
C PRO A 150 -47.61 -77.87 16.06
N SER A 151 -48.33 -76.85 16.51
CA SER A 151 -48.21 -76.30 17.86
C SER A 151 -48.60 -77.37 18.87
N ASN A 152 -47.61 -77.92 19.57
CA ASN A 152 -47.80 -78.54 20.86
C ASN A 152 -46.42 -78.66 21.52
N GLU A 153 -46.01 -77.61 22.22
CA GLU A 153 -45.09 -77.72 23.34
C GLU A 153 -45.08 -76.37 24.07
N ARG A 154 -45.17 -76.46 25.40
CA ARG A 154 -45.25 -75.34 26.33
C ARG A 154 -44.10 -74.37 26.03
N VAL A 155 -44.41 -73.09 25.86
CA VAL A 155 -43.38 -72.04 25.76
C VAL A 155 -42.53 -72.15 27.02
N ASN A 156 -41.26 -72.55 26.87
CA ASN A 156 -40.32 -72.58 27.98
C ASN A 156 -40.18 -71.14 28.50
N GLU A 157 -40.45 -70.91 29.78
CA GLU A 157 -40.25 -69.60 30.43
C GLU A 157 -38.82 -69.07 30.19
N ASP A 158 -37.84 -69.98 30.09
CA ASP A 158 -36.43 -69.67 29.77
C ASP A 158 -36.22 -69.04 28.38
N GLU A 159 -37.01 -69.43 27.37
CA GLU A 159 -36.92 -68.84 26.02
C GLU A 159 -37.54 -67.44 25.99
N TYR A 160 -38.66 -67.24 26.70
CA TYR A 160 -39.32 -65.93 26.80
C TYR A 160 -38.43 -64.92 27.56
N GLU A 161 -37.77 -65.36 28.63
CA GLU A 161 -36.80 -64.56 29.36
C GLU A 161 -35.55 -64.23 28.53
N ALA A 162 -35.08 -65.16 27.70
CA ALA A 162 -33.96 -64.93 26.80
C ALA A 162 -34.27 -63.86 25.74
N VAL A 163 -35.48 -63.91 25.15
CA VAL A 163 -35.95 -62.89 24.20
C VAL A 163 -36.05 -61.52 24.90
N GLN A 164 -36.64 -61.44 26.09
CA GLN A 164 -36.73 -60.19 26.84
C GLN A 164 -35.37 -59.62 27.27
N ARG A 165 -34.36 -60.47 27.52
CA ARG A 165 -32.98 -60.03 27.77
C ARG A 165 -32.38 -59.38 26.52
N VAL A 166 -32.53 -60.01 25.36
CA VAL A 166 -32.05 -59.45 24.09
C VAL A 166 -32.77 -58.14 23.76
N GLU A 167 -34.09 -58.07 23.94
CA GLU A 167 -34.85 -56.83 23.70
C GLU A 167 -34.40 -55.69 24.62
N ARG A 168 -34.15 -55.96 25.90
CA ARG A 168 -33.61 -54.96 26.84
C ARG A 168 -32.20 -54.51 26.44
N ASP A 169 -31.32 -55.44 26.06
CA ASP A 169 -29.98 -55.11 25.60
C ASP A 169 -29.99 -54.27 24.32
N TRP A 170 -30.93 -54.53 23.41
CA TRP A 170 -31.14 -53.74 22.21
C TRP A 170 -31.68 -52.34 22.52
N ALA A 171 -32.65 -52.23 23.43
CA ALA A 171 -33.17 -50.94 23.86
C ALA A 171 -32.07 -50.07 24.48
N ILE A 172 -31.24 -50.63 25.35
CA ILE A 172 -30.12 -49.90 25.97
C ILE A 172 -29.10 -49.42 24.93
N ARG A 173 -28.76 -50.27 23.93
CA ARG A 173 -27.86 -49.87 22.84
C ARG A 173 -28.47 -48.79 21.97
N TYR A 174 -29.75 -48.89 21.68
CA TYR A 174 -30.48 -47.89 20.90
C TYR A 174 -30.48 -46.54 21.61
N ASP A 175 -30.82 -46.51 22.90
CA ASP A 175 -30.81 -45.28 23.71
C ASP A 175 -29.42 -44.66 23.78
N LYS A 176 -28.37 -45.49 23.91
CA LYS A 176 -26.99 -45.01 23.87
C LYS A 176 -26.63 -44.36 22.53
N LEU A 177 -26.96 -45.02 21.42
CA LEU A 177 -26.69 -44.48 20.07
C LEU A 177 -27.50 -43.21 19.79
N LEU A 178 -28.74 -43.14 20.29
CA LEU A 178 -29.58 -41.96 20.19
C LEU A 178 -28.98 -40.78 20.98
N ALA A 179 -28.49 -41.04 22.19
CA ALA A 179 -27.80 -40.03 23.00
C ALA A 179 -26.51 -39.53 22.32
N GLU A 180 -25.71 -40.43 21.76
CA GLU A 180 -24.50 -40.08 20.99
C GLU A 180 -24.85 -39.23 19.75
N LYS A 181 -25.90 -39.59 19.01
CA LYS A 181 -26.39 -38.81 17.86
C LYS A 181 -26.80 -37.39 18.28
N ILE A 182 -27.62 -37.26 19.33
CA ILE A 182 -28.06 -35.95 19.84
C ILE A 182 -26.86 -35.10 20.28
N ALA A 183 -25.88 -35.71 20.96
CA ALA A 183 -24.67 -35.01 21.39
C ALA A 183 -23.86 -34.48 20.20
N LEU A 184 -23.65 -35.31 19.17
CA LEU A 184 -22.93 -34.91 17.95
C LEU A 184 -23.67 -33.82 17.17
N GLU A 185 -24.99 -33.94 17.00
CA GLU A 185 -25.82 -32.91 16.36
C GLU A 185 -25.75 -31.58 17.11
N THR A 186 -25.76 -31.62 18.45
CA THR A 186 -25.63 -30.42 19.28
C THR A 186 -24.26 -29.75 19.13
N LEU A 187 -23.18 -30.54 19.10
CA LEU A 187 -21.84 -30.04 18.88
C LEU A 187 -21.67 -29.45 17.47
N PHE A 188 -22.25 -30.10 16.47
CA PHE A 188 -22.24 -29.63 15.10
C PHE A 188 -22.93 -28.27 14.97
N HIS A 189 -24.16 -28.13 15.48
CA HIS A 189 -24.87 -26.86 15.47
C HIS A 189 -24.19 -25.76 16.31
N ARG A 190 -23.46 -26.13 17.36
CA ARG A 190 -22.61 -25.18 18.07
C ARG A 190 -21.47 -24.71 17.17
N LYS A 191 -20.77 -25.62 16.50
CA LYS A 191 -19.67 -25.30 15.59
C LYS A 191 -20.12 -24.49 14.38
N GLU A 192 -21.28 -24.78 13.81
CA GLU A 192 -21.87 -23.97 12.75
C GLU A 192 -22.12 -22.52 13.19
N ARG A 193 -22.62 -22.32 14.42
CA ARG A 193 -22.82 -20.98 14.98
C ARG A 193 -21.51 -20.24 15.24
N GLU A 194 -20.51 -20.93 15.78
CA GLU A 194 -19.16 -20.37 15.98
C GLU A 194 -18.56 -19.93 14.63
N PHE A 195 -18.64 -20.78 13.60
CA PHE A 195 -18.14 -20.46 12.26
C PHE A 195 -18.91 -19.28 11.61
N ALA A 196 -20.23 -19.22 11.79
CA ALA A 196 -21.03 -18.09 11.31
C ALA A 196 -20.65 -16.77 12.00
N GLN A 197 -20.32 -16.81 13.30
CA GLN A 197 -19.83 -15.65 14.05
C GLN A 197 -18.44 -15.22 13.56
N GLU A 198 -17.52 -16.15 13.34
CA GLU A 198 -16.18 -15.86 12.79
C GLU A 198 -16.29 -15.20 11.41
N ILE A 199 -17.18 -15.69 10.54
CA ILE A 199 -17.46 -15.05 9.24
C ILE A 199 -18.01 -13.65 9.41
N ALA A 200 -18.90 -13.41 10.38
CA ALA A 200 -19.46 -12.09 10.63
C ALA A 200 -18.37 -11.10 11.08
N VAL A 201 -17.49 -11.51 12.01
CA VAL A 201 -16.36 -10.71 12.47
C VAL A 201 -15.41 -10.38 11.31
N MET A 202 -15.02 -11.38 10.51
CA MET A 202 -14.17 -11.16 9.34
C MET A 202 -14.80 -10.18 8.33
N LYS A 203 -16.12 -10.23 8.13
CA LYS A 203 -16.83 -9.26 7.26
C LYS A 203 -16.77 -7.85 7.82
N GLU A 204 -16.91 -7.68 9.14
CA GLU A 204 -16.78 -6.37 9.81
C GLU A 204 -15.35 -5.83 9.71
N GLU A 205 -14.34 -6.67 9.90
CA GLU A 205 -12.93 -6.29 9.74
C GLU A 205 -12.62 -5.86 8.31
N VAL A 206 -13.08 -6.61 7.30
CA VAL A 206 -12.93 -6.22 5.89
C VAL A 206 -13.61 -4.89 5.59
N LYS A 207 -14.77 -4.63 6.20
CA LYS A 207 -15.46 -3.34 6.06
C LYS A 207 -14.63 -2.22 6.68
N ALA A 208 -14.13 -2.40 7.91
CA ALA A 208 -13.30 -1.42 8.60
C ALA A 208 -12.00 -1.10 7.81
N LEU A 209 -11.36 -2.12 7.23
CA LEU A 209 -10.18 -1.92 6.39
C LEU A 209 -10.49 -1.14 5.11
N ARG A 210 -11.64 -1.39 4.46
CA ARG A 210 -12.08 -0.61 3.31
C ARG A 210 -12.35 0.86 3.67
N ASP A 211 -12.98 1.09 4.82
CA ASP A 211 -13.26 2.43 5.32
C ASP A 211 -11.95 3.16 5.68
N SER A 212 -10.99 2.46 6.31
CA SER A 212 -9.65 2.99 6.60
C SER A 212 -8.91 3.38 5.33
N LEU A 213 -8.88 2.51 4.32
CA LEU A 213 -8.23 2.78 3.04
C LEU A 213 -8.90 3.97 2.31
N ARG A 214 -10.21 4.12 2.43
CA ARG A 214 -10.93 5.28 1.90
C ARG A 214 -10.48 6.56 2.60
N LEU A 215 -10.42 6.56 3.92
CA LEU A 215 -9.95 7.71 4.70
C LEU A 215 -8.51 8.08 4.36
N GLU A 216 -7.61 7.11 4.19
CA GLU A 216 -6.23 7.36 3.74
C GLU A 216 -6.18 8.06 2.39
N ARG A 217 -7.04 7.65 1.43
CA ARG A 217 -7.14 8.32 0.13
C ARG A 217 -7.65 9.76 0.26
N ASP A 218 -8.66 9.98 1.10
CA ASP A 218 -9.21 11.30 1.34
C ASP A 218 -8.17 12.22 2.01
N VAL A 219 -7.38 11.69 2.95
CA VAL A 219 -6.26 12.42 3.59
C VAL A 219 -5.18 12.77 2.56
N MET A 220 -4.75 11.82 1.72
CA MET A 220 -3.77 12.11 0.67
C MET A 220 -4.27 13.17 -0.33
N ALA A 221 -5.56 13.17 -0.65
CA ALA A 221 -6.16 14.20 -1.50
C ALA A 221 -6.13 15.58 -0.83
N LEU A 222 -6.46 15.66 0.47
CA LEU A 222 -6.39 16.90 1.23
C LEU A 222 -4.96 17.41 1.39
N GLU A 223 -3.98 16.52 1.61
CA GLU A 223 -2.56 16.89 1.68
C GLU A 223 -2.05 17.43 0.33
N TYR A 224 -2.50 16.85 -0.78
CA TYR A 224 -2.20 17.36 -2.12
C TYR A 224 -2.79 18.75 -2.35
N ASP A 225 -4.05 18.95 -1.98
CA ASP A 225 -4.71 20.26 -2.08
C ASP A 225 -4.03 21.29 -1.17
N GLN A 226 -3.65 20.93 0.06
CA GLN A 226 -2.89 21.78 0.97
C GLN A 226 -1.56 22.21 0.36
N ALA A 227 -0.79 21.28 -0.21
CA ALA A 227 0.48 21.60 -0.87
C ALA A 227 0.29 22.55 -2.08
N ASN A 228 -0.86 22.50 -2.75
CA ASN A 228 -1.20 23.46 -3.81
C ASN A 228 -1.58 24.84 -3.24
N PHE A 229 -2.32 24.89 -2.13
CA PHE A 229 -2.60 26.14 -1.44
C PHE A 229 -1.33 26.83 -0.94
N ASP A 230 -0.39 26.08 -0.38
CA ASP A 230 0.89 26.63 0.09
C ASP A 230 1.69 27.27 -1.06
N LYS A 231 1.72 26.62 -2.24
CA LYS A 231 2.33 27.19 -3.45
C LYS A 231 1.62 28.45 -3.93
N LEU A 232 0.28 28.47 -3.89
CA LEU A 232 -0.49 29.66 -4.24
C LEU A 232 -0.21 30.80 -3.28
N GLN A 233 -0.09 30.50 -1.98
CA GLN A 233 0.28 31.48 -0.97
C GLN A 233 1.69 32.03 -1.21
N GLU A 234 2.66 31.17 -1.52
CA GLU A 234 4.02 31.61 -1.86
C GLU A 234 4.03 32.54 -3.09
N LEU A 235 3.23 32.23 -4.11
CA LEU A 235 3.07 33.09 -5.29
C LEU A 235 2.41 34.43 -4.96
N ILE A 236 1.42 34.44 -4.06
CA ILE A 236 0.79 35.67 -3.56
C ILE A 236 1.83 36.52 -2.82
N ASP A 237 2.59 35.93 -1.90
CA ASP A 237 3.62 36.64 -1.14
C ASP A 237 4.69 37.23 -2.08
N GLN A 238 5.12 36.46 -3.09
CA GLN A 238 6.03 36.95 -4.13
C GLN A 238 5.45 38.15 -4.92
N LEU A 239 4.16 38.12 -5.25
CA LEU A 239 3.49 39.23 -5.93
C LEU A 239 3.37 40.46 -5.02
N GLU A 240 3.02 40.26 -3.75
CA GLU A 240 2.96 41.34 -2.76
C GLU A 240 4.32 42.03 -2.59
N ASP A 241 5.42 41.26 -2.53
CA ASP A 241 6.79 41.78 -2.49
C ASP A 241 7.15 42.57 -3.74
N VAL A 242 6.73 42.12 -4.93
CA VAL A 242 6.94 42.85 -6.18
C VAL A 242 6.15 44.16 -6.19
N VAL A 243 4.89 44.13 -5.74
CA VAL A 243 4.06 45.33 -5.62
C VAL A 243 4.66 46.32 -4.61
N LYS A 244 5.15 45.83 -3.47
CA LYS A 244 5.82 46.63 -2.45
C LYS A 244 7.08 47.29 -3.00
N ARG A 245 7.98 46.51 -3.62
CA ARG A 245 9.18 47.04 -4.30
C ARG A 245 8.85 48.07 -5.37
N LYS A 246 7.77 47.86 -6.13
CA LYS A 246 7.31 48.82 -7.15
C LYS A 246 6.77 50.10 -6.53
N LYS A 247 5.99 50.02 -5.44
CA LYS A 247 5.53 51.19 -4.68
C LYS A 247 6.72 51.95 -4.10
N GLU A 248 7.67 51.26 -3.48
CA GLU A 248 8.90 51.87 -2.95
C GLU A 248 9.76 52.50 -4.05
N ALA A 249 9.80 51.94 -5.26
CA ALA A 249 10.48 52.55 -6.39
C ALA A 249 9.75 53.79 -6.95
N VAL A 250 8.41 53.80 -6.91
CA VAL A 250 7.59 54.96 -7.33
C VAL A 250 7.68 56.09 -6.29
N TYR A 251 7.48 55.80 -5.00
CA TYR A 251 7.61 56.77 -3.92
C TYR A 251 9.07 57.18 -3.63
N GLY A 252 10.04 56.32 -3.94
CA GLY A 252 11.47 56.62 -3.86
C GLY A 252 11.98 57.50 -5.02
N MET A 253 11.23 57.59 -6.12
CA MET A 253 11.48 58.57 -7.19
C MET A 253 10.78 59.92 -6.96
N GLU A 254 9.76 59.98 -6.11
CA GLU A 254 9.05 61.23 -5.79
C GLU A 254 9.78 62.12 -4.77
N HIS A 255 10.91 61.69 -4.23
CA HIS A 255 11.65 62.49 -3.24
C HIS A 255 12.71 63.45 -3.82
N ASP A 256 12.80 63.61 -5.14
CA ASP A 256 13.74 64.58 -5.76
C ASP A 256 13.08 65.62 -6.67
N TYR A 257 11.74 65.65 -6.80
CA TYR A 257 11.06 66.78 -7.45
C TYR A 257 9.74 67.16 -6.76
N ASN A 258 9.76 68.39 -6.25
CA ASN A 258 8.63 69.26 -5.94
C ASN A 258 7.87 69.02 -4.62
N GLN A 259 8.37 69.76 -3.63
CA GLN A 259 7.55 70.68 -2.84
C GLN A 259 6.62 71.49 -3.76
N THR A 260 5.31 71.24 -3.71
CA THR A 260 4.19 72.23 -3.62
C THR A 260 2.85 71.56 -3.94
N ASP A 261 1.93 71.74 -2.99
CA ASP A 261 0.52 72.02 -3.16
C ASP A 261 -0.51 70.93 -3.53
N GLU A 262 -1.44 70.86 -2.58
CA GLU A 262 -2.89 70.74 -2.70
C GLU A 262 -3.59 69.36 -2.65
N ASP A 263 -4.34 69.25 -1.56
CA ASP A 263 -5.56 68.48 -1.36
C ASP A 263 -6.48 68.46 -2.59
N TYR A 264 -6.94 67.27 -3.01
CA TYR A 264 -8.36 67.01 -3.32
C TYR A 264 -8.63 65.51 -3.63
N ILE A 265 -9.42 64.86 -2.75
CA ILE A 265 -10.49 63.85 -3.03
C ILE A 265 -10.04 62.48 -3.62
N SER A 266 -10.44 61.30 -3.13
CA SER A 266 -11.79 60.85 -2.75
C SER A 266 -11.77 59.58 -1.88
N GLU A 267 -12.79 59.49 -1.04
CA GLU A 267 -13.45 58.29 -0.55
C GLU A 267 -13.52 57.20 -1.64
N ASP A 268 -12.96 55.99 -1.39
CA ASP A 268 -13.30 54.75 -2.10
C ASP A 268 -12.69 53.47 -1.47
N LEU A 269 -12.28 53.51 -0.19
CA LEU A 269 -11.62 52.38 0.49
C LEU A 269 -12.45 51.72 1.60
N GLU A 270 -13.67 52.19 1.85
CA GLU A 270 -14.54 51.64 2.90
C GLU A 270 -15.41 50.46 2.43
N ASP A 271 -15.64 50.29 1.12
CA ASP A 271 -16.59 49.28 0.59
C ASP A 271 -15.98 47.90 0.28
N MET A 272 -14.66 47.74 0.36
CA MET A 272 -13.98 46.45 0.08
C MET A 272 -13.83 45.53 1.31
N LYS A 273 -14.35 45.91 2.48
CA LYS A 273 -14.30 45.09 3.71
C LYS A 273 -15.57 44.31 4.03
N ILE A 274 -16.64 44.45 3.24
CA ILE A 274 -17.95 43.81 3.55
C ILE A 274 -18.19 42.50 2.76
N LEU A 275 -17.32 42.11 1.83
CA LEU A 275 -17.54 40.89 1.01
C LEU A 275 -16.88 39.60 1.54
N ASN A 276 -16.15 39.62 2.66
CA ASN A 276 -15.47 38.40 3.15
C ASN A 276 -16.23 37.59 4.22
N ASN A 277 -17.52 37.87 4.46
CA ASN A 277 -18.28 37.20 5.54
C ASN A 277 -19.57 36.47 5.11
N ASN A 278 -19.81 36.26 3.81
CA ASN A 278 -21.07 35.62 3.34
C ASN A 278 -20.90 34.49 2.32
N ASN A 279 -19.88 33.61 2.46
CA ASN A 279 -19.88 32.30 1.81
C ASN A 279 -20.06 31.16 2.82
N VAL A 280 -21.13 31.26 3.59
CA VAL A 280 -21.88 30.10 4.07
C VAL A 280 -23.10 29.99 3.16
N ILE A 281 -23.15 28.97 2.29
CA ILE A 281 -24.37 28.25 1.87
C ILE A 281 -24.00 27.18 0.83
N LYS A 282 -24.24 25.92 1.24
CA LYS A 282 -24.84 24.80 0.49
C LYS A 282 -24.45 24.65 -0.99
N HIS A 283 -23.62 23.64 -1.24
CA HIS A 283 -23.83 22.75 -2.39
C HIS A 283 -24.32 21.40 -1.88
N GLY A 284 -25.64 21.23 -1.85
CA GLY A 284 -26.22 19.96 -2.24
C GLY A 284 -26.64 20.10 -3.70
N PHE A 285 -26.15 19.24 -4.59
CA PHE A 285 -26.93 18.73 -5.71
C PHE A 285 -26.29 17.46 -6.27
N ASN A 286 -27.14 16.45 -6.37
CA ASN A 286 -27.00 15.15 -6.99
C ASN A 286 -26.32 15.18 -8.37
N THR A 287 -25.52 14.16 -8.67
CA THR A 287 -25.52 13.50 -9.98
C THR A 287 -25.27 12.00 -9.88
N SER A 288 -26.23 11.26 -10.46
CA SER A 288 -26.06 10.02 -11.21
C SER A 288 -25.69 8.72 -10.49
N THR A 289 -26.76 8.04 -10.07
CA THR A 289 -27.01 6.64 -10.39
C THR A 289 -26.42 6.22 -11.75
N MET A 290 -25.42 5.34 -11.73
CA MET A 290 -24.96 4.55 -12.86
C MET A 290 -24.86 3.09 -12.43
N GLY A 291 -25.79 2.29 -12.95
CA GLY A 291 -25.64 0.87 -13.25
C GLY A 291 -25.14 -0.06 -12.15
N SER A 292 -26.02 -0.48 -11.24
CA SER A 292 -25.92 -1.85 -10.72
C SER A 292 -26.37 -2.79 -11.83
N SER A 293 -25.42 -3.37 -12.55
CA SER A 293 -25.66 -4.59 -13.32
C SER A 293 -25.76 -5.73 -12.32
N GLU A 294 -26.99 -6.08 -11.94
CA GLU A 294 -27.31 -7.38 -11.36
C GLU A 294 -26.91 -8.45 -12.38
N LEU A 295 -25.84 -9.18 -12.08
CA LEU A 295 -25.60 -10.49 -12.66
C LEU A 295 -26.46 -11.48 -11.87
N GLU A 296 -27.70 -11.66 -12.33
CA GLU A 296 -28.50 -12.85 -12.05
C GLU A 296 -27.73 -14.08 -12.55
N ILE A 297 -27.04 -14.76 -11.64
CA ILE A 297 -26.65 -16.15 -11.85
C ILE A 297 -27.87 -16.98 -11.49
N THR A 298 -28.67 -17.29 -12.49
CA THR A 298 -29.66 -18.37 -12.43
C THR A 298 -28.92 -19.69 -12.39
N ASN A 299 -28.80 -20.28 -11.20
CA ASN A 299 -28.49 -21.69 -11.09
C ASN A 299 -29.78 -22.47 -11.37
N SER A 300 -29.88 -22.98 -12.59
CA SER A 300 -30.78 -24.08 -12.94
C SER A 300 -30.39 -25.33 -12.16
N ALA A 301 -31.33 -25.83 -11.37
CA ALA A 301 -31.46 -27.22 -10.95
C ALA A 301 -32.96 -27.55 -10.90
#